data_AF-A0A1V9G6X7-F1
#
_entry.id   AF-A0A1V9G6X7-F1
#
_cell.length_a   1.000
_cell.length_b   1.000
_cell.length_c   1.000
_cell.angle_alpha   90.00
_cell.angle_beta   90.00
_cell.angle_gamma   90.00
#
_symmetry.space_group_name_H-M   'P 1'
#
loop_
_entity.id
_entity.type
_entity.pdbx_description
1 polymer ?
#
loop_
_entity_poly.entity_id
_entity_poly.type
_entity_poly.pdbx_seq_one_letter_code
_entity_poly.pdbx_strand_id
1 'polypeptide(L)'
;MNCIYKISIATFIVLSSLQLTAQDTVRYIGTTLSNVDYHHGQLSPAVGVHNIQVMRANRDIKDSTTGFGWTYNHQPLLTYWNNTFYLEYLSNPVGEHVPPGQSLLMTSKDGYHWTAPKISFPIYKIPDGTTKEGYNGVANNLSAVMHQRMGFYISTKNRLLMLGYYGLVLGPHDDPNDGNGIGRVVREIYKDGTLGPIYFIRYNHAFNEKNTAYPFFEKSRDKGFVEACKEVLGNSLLVLQWIEEADRNDPLLTLHNDNYKAFNFYQLPDGRTVGLWKLALTSISTDKGKSWLYNPVRAPHFVNSNAKIWGQRTSDGKYLTVYNPSEFRWPLALSVSDDGLNYKNLLLVNGDITSMRYGGNYKSYGPQYVRGLEAGAQSPDGNCWVSYSMNKEDIWVTNIPIPVKDKVDQDVNDDFTTLPAASALKEWNIYSPLWAPVAIEKGADGTQVLAIKDKDPFDYGKAEHVLPAAQKMKATFTVIPQQNDHGNLHIEFQDAKGNAGIRLVFDSTGTLIVKAGYRNRNIIKYEAGKQYEITVSLNTTNRFYTVTVNGKQEGGNQIFFAPIENVQRITFRTGDIRRFPDADTPTDQMYDLANPGVQAKPAAYCIKSLKTKKEL
;
A
#
# COMPACT_ATOMS: atom_id res chain seq x y z
N MET A 1 19.85 73.00 -52.82
CA MET A 1 21.27 72.99 -52.40
C MET A 1 21.44 71.92 -51.34
N ASN A 2 22.43 71.03 -51.55
CA ASN A 2 23.12 70.13 -50.58
C ASN A 2 22.24 69.06 -49.89
N CYS A 3 22.18 67.80 -50.31
CA CYS A 3 23.21 66.75 -50.51
C CYS A 3 23.71 66.09 -49.20
N ILE A 4 23.79 64.74 -49.25
CA ILE A 4 24.47 63.75 -48.37
C ILE A 4 23.81 63.48 -46.98
N TYR A 5 23.54 62.26 -46.47
CA TYR A 5 24.18 60.94 -46.58
C TYR A 5 23.18 59.76 -46.48
N LYS A 6 23.43 58.71 -47.27
CA LYS A 6 22.91 57.35 -47.07
C LYS A 6 23.65 56.69 -45.90
N ILE A 7 22.93 56.12 -44.95
CA ILE A 7 23.43 55.06 -44.06
C ILE A 7 22.40 53.94 -44.06
N SER A 8 22.74 52.83 -44.72
CA SER A 8 22.02 51.56 -44.61
C SER A 8 22.38 50.91 -43.27
N ILE A 9 21.43 50.86 -42.35
CA ILE A 9 21.54 50.06 -41.12
C ILE A 9 21.01 48.66 -41.44
N ALA A 10 21.93 47.71 -41.60
CA ALA A 10 21.61 46.29 -41.59
C ALA A 10 21.43 45.85 -40.14
N THR A 11 20.18 45.67 -39.70
CA THR A 11 19.87 45.15 -38.37
C THR A 11 20.06 43.63 -38.38
N PHE A 12 21.18 43.16 -37.84
CA PHE A 12 21.40 41.75 -37.51
C PHE A 12 20.58 41.43 -36.26
N ILE A 13 19.38 40.85 -36.44
CA ILE A 13 18.62 40.25 -35.34
C ILE A 13 19.24 38.87 -35.09
N VAL A 14 20.15 38.81 -34.11
CA VAL A 14 20.53 37.53 -33.48
C VAL A 14 19.37 37.11 -32.59
N LEU A 15 18.43 36.36 -33.16
CA LEU A 15 17.49 35.54 -32.40
C LEU A 15 18.29 34.41 -31.77
N SER A 16 18.85 34.67 -30.59
CA SER A 16 19.29 33.61 -29.69
C SER A 16 18.06 32.81 -29.28
N SER A 17 17.83 31.71 -29.98
CA SER A 17 16.93 30.63 -29.58
C SER A 17 17.46 30.03 -28.28
N LEU A 18 17.13 30.65 -27.16
CA LEU A 18 17.11 29.98 -25.87
C LEU A 18 16.03 28.89 -25.99
N GLN A 19 16.44 27.69 -26.40
CA GLN A 19 15.66 26.51 -26.10
C GLN A 19 15.56 26.46 -24.57
N LEU A 20 14.40 26.83 -24.04
CA LEU A 20 13.99 26.45 -22.70
C LEU A 20 14.01 24.92 -22.67
N THR A 21 15.13 24.35 -22.26
CA THR A 21 15.19 22.93 -21.90
C THR A 21 14.22 22.78 -20.74
N ALA A 22 13.06 22.17 -20.99
CA ALA A 22 12.14 21.78 -19.93
C ALA A 22 12.95 21.09 -18.83
N GLN A 23 12.80 21.55 -17.60
CA GLN A 23 13.57 21.02 -16.47
C GLN A 23 13.46 19.50 -16.45
N ASP A 24 14.61 18.83 -16.57
CA ASP A 24 14.66 17.37 -16.66
C ASP A 24 14.33 16.77 -15.30
N THR A 25 13.05 16.50 -15.05
CA THR A 25 12.55 15.96 -13.78
C THR A 25 11.46 14.91 -13.98
N VAL A 26 11.15 14.17 -12.91
CA VAL A 26 10.03 13.22 -12.83
C VAL A 26 8.73 13.94 -13.16
N ARG A 27 7.93 13.35 -14.06
CA ARG A 27 6.63 13.87 -14.46
C ARG A 27 5.69 12.74 -14.86
N TYR A 28 4.41 12.99 -14.70
CA TYR A 28 3.36 12.13 -15.25
C TYR A 28 2.98 12.65 -16.63
N ILE A 29 3.06 11.78 -17.65
CA ILE A 29 2.72 12.08 -19.05
C ILE A 29 1.46 11.35 -19.51
N GLY A 30 0.87 10.50 -18.64
CA GLY A 30 -0.42 9.88 -18.90
C GLY A 30 -1.58 10.87 -18.75
N THR A 31 -2.77 10.48 -19.21
CA THR A 31 -3.98 11.30 -19.14
C THR A 31 -5.04 10.72 -18.20
N THR A 32 -4.81 9.53 -17.63
CA THR A 32 -5.72 8.90 -16.67
C THR A 32 -5.70 9.65 -15.35
N LEU A 33 -6.88 9.94 -14.80
CA LEU A 33 -7.08 10.58 -13.51
C LEU A 33 -7.93 9.68 -12.60
N SER A 34 -7.67 9.75 -11.30
CA SER A 34 -8.46 9.05 -10.29
C SER A 34 -9.71 9.85 -9.92
N ASN A 35 -10.87 9.20 -9.91
CA ASN A 35 -12.13 9.79 -9.44
C ASN A 35 -12.31 9.55 -7.93
N VAL A 36 -12.35 10.63 -7.14
CA VAL A 36 -12.37 10.58 -5.67
C VAL A 36 -13.66 9.98 -5.09
N ASP A 37 -14.77 10.03 -5.84
CA ASP A 37 -16.06 9.49 -5.39
C ASP A 37 -16.09 7.94 -5.32
N TYR A 38 -15.03 7.30 -5.83
CA TYR A 38 -14.88 5.86 -5.84
C TYR A 38 -13.61 5.48 -5.10
N HIS A 39 -13.69 4.55 -4.14
CA HIS A 39 -12.52 4.06 -3.40
C HIS A 39 -11.41 3.54 -4.31
N HIS A 40 -11.79 2.94 -5.44
CA HIS A 40 -10.88 2.42 -6.47
C HIS A 40 -10.51 3.46 -7.56
N GLY A 41 -10.90 4.72 -7.42
CA GLY A 41 -10.53 5.81 -8.33
C GLY A 41 -11.08 5.69 -9.76
N GLN A 42 -11.98 4.74 -10.02
CA GLN A 42 -12.30 4.26 -11.38
C GLN A 42 -11.08 3.85 -12.23
N LEU A 43 -10.00 3.42 -11.57
CA LEU A 43 -8.79 2.94 -12.21
C LEU A 43 -8.90 1.44 -12.52
N SER A 44 -8.40 1.02 -13.68
CA SER A 44 -8.20 -0.40 -13.96
C SER A 44 -7.03 -0.97 -13.13
N PRO A 45 -7.14 -2.18 -12.57
CA PRO A 45 -6.07 -2.78 -11.79
C PRO A 45 -4.87 -3.18 -12.63
N ALA A 46 -3.68 -3.05 -12.04
CA ALA A 46 -2.53 -3.80 -12.52
C ALA A 46 -2.81 -5.29 -12.30
N VAL A 47 -2.57 -6.12 -13.31
CA VAL A 47 -2.95 -7.55 -13.29
C VAL A 47 -2.12 -8.32 -12.25
N GLY A 48 -2.76 -9.20 -11.49
CA GLY A 48 -2.09 -10.13 -10.57
C GLY A 48 -1.63 -9.50 -9.24
N VAL A 49 -2.16 -8.32 -8.88
CA VAL A 49 -1.81 -7.66 -7.61
C VAL A 49 -2.46 -8.38 -6.43
N HIS A 50 -1.65 -8.73 -5.43
CA HIS A 50 -2.12 -9.40 -4.22
C HIS A 50 -1.99 -8.47 -3.02
N ASN A 51 -3.11 -8.00 -2.47
CA ASN A 51 -3.18 -7.18 -1.26
C ASN A 51 -3.43 -8.08 -0.04
N ILE A 52 -2.48 -8.10 0.90
CA ILE A 52 -2.42 -9.05 2.01
C ILE A 52 -2.41 -8.27 3.32
N GLN A 53 -3.42 -8.47 4.16
CA GLN A 53 -3.41 -7.91 5.51
C GLN A 53 -2.47 -8.76 6.36
N VAL A 54 -1.53 -8.13 7.05
CA VAL A 54 -0.53 -8.83 7.85
C VAL A 54 -0.72 -8.60 9.34
N MET A 55 -1.39 -7.51 9.72
CA MET A 55 -1.85 -7.26 11.08
C MET A 55 -3.21 -6.57 11.06
N ARG A 56 -4.15 -7.12 11.83
CA ARG A 56 -5.50 -6.58 12.04
C ARG A 56 -5.63 -6.12 13.49
N ALA A 57 -5.91 -4.84 13.71
CA ALA A 57 -6.07 -4.32 15.06
C ALA A 57 -7.33 -4.88 15.74
N ASN A 58 -7.21 -5.20 17.04
CA ASN A 58 -8.35 -5.58 17.87
C ASN A 58 -8.04 -5.31 19.33
N ARG A 59 -8.76 -4.37 19.96
CA ARG A 59 -8.54 -3.94 21.35
C ARG A 59 -8.98 -4.99 22.39
N ASP A 60 -9.86 -5.92 21.99
CA ASP A 60 -10.37 -6.98 22.86
C ASP A 60 -9.35 -8.13 23.01
N ILE A 61 -8.39 -8.25 22.08
CA ILE A 61 -7.30 -9.23 22.10
C ILE A 61 -6.01 -8.46 22.39
N LYS A 62 -5.38 -8.69 23.55
CA LYS A 62 -4.24 -7.88 24.04
C LYS A 62 -2.89 -8.58 23.92
N ASP A 63 -2.77 -9.54 23.01
CA ASP A 63 -1.52 -10.27 22.75
C ASP A 63 -0.89 -9.84 21.42
N SER A 64 0.25 -10.45 21.08
CA SER A 64 0.99 -10.10 19.86
C SER A 64 0.19 -10.28 18.57
N THR A 65 -0.84 -11.15 18.52
CA THR A 65 -1.55 -11.49 17.28
C THR A 65 -2.31 -10.32 16.67
N THR A 66 -2.65 -9.31 17.49
CA THR A 66 -3.40 -8.10 17.11
C THR A 66 -2.64 -6.81 17.46
N GLY A 67 -1.31 -6.91 17.61
CA GLY A 67 -0.47 -5.75 17.97
C GLY A 67 -0.65 -5.31 19.42
N PHE A 68 -0.82 -6.24 20.36
CA PHE A 68 -0.99 -5.99 21.80
C PHE A 68 -2.25 -5.19 22.14
N GLY A 69 -3.27 -5.25 21.27
CA GLY A 69 -4.50 -4.48 21.39
C GLY A 69 -4.35 -2.99 21.08
N TRP A 70 -3.21 -2.57 20.50
CA TRP A 70 -2.97 -1.18 20.10
C TRP A 70 -3.62 -0.92 18.74
N THR A 71 -4.29 0.21 18.62
CA THR A 71 -5.22 0.50 17.51
C THR A 71 -4.81 1.69 16.64
N TYR A 72 -3.68 2.32 16.96
CA TYR A 72 -2.94 3.16 16.02
C TYR A 72 -1.69 2.40 15.58
N ASN A 73 -1.65 1.99 14.32
CA ASN A 73 -0.55 1.23 13.74
C ASN A 73 -0.24 1.83 12.37
N HIS A 74 0.97 2.34 12.20
CA HIS A 74 1.26 3.15 11.03
C HIS A 74 2.73 3.07 10.61
N GLN A 75 3.02 3.73 9.49
CA GLN A 75 4.37 3.91 8.98
C GLN A 75 5.15 2.59 8.83
N PRO A 76 4.62 1.62 8.06
CA PRO A 76 5.35 0.39 7.83
C PRO A 76 6.56 0.62 6.91
N LEU A 77 7.61 -0.16 7.15
CA LEU A 77 8.90 -0.14 6.48
C LEU A 77 9.23 -1.60 6.18
N LEU A 78 9.65 -1.91 4.95
CA LEU A 78 9.81 -3.29 4.49
C LEU A 78 11.23 -3.49 3.93
N THR A 79 11.84 -4.64 4.18
CA THR A 79 13.06 -5.07 3.47
C THR A 79 13.07 -6.58 3.29
N TYR A 80 14.02 -7.08 2.48
CA TYR A 80 14.25 -8.51 2.28
C TYR A 80 15.73 -8.82 2.51
N TRP A 81 16.00 -9.76 3.40
CA TRP A 81 17.36 -10.13 3.76
C TRP A 81 17.40 -11.58 4.25
N ASN A 82 18.47 -12.31 3.91
CA ASN A 82 18.70 -13.67 4.38
C ASN A 82 17.44 -14.57 4.25
N ASN A 83 16.88 -14.61 3.04
CA ASN A 83 15.70 -15.39 2.67
C ASN A 83 14.45 -15.08 3.50
N THR A 84 14.28 -13.82 3.92
CA THR A 84 13.23 -13.40 4.85
C THR A 84 12.81 -11.95 4.58
N PHE A 85 11.50 -11.71 4.47
CA PHE A 85 10.93 -10.38 4.57
C PHE A 85 10.92 -9.91 6.02
N TYR A 86 11.31 -8.66 6.24
CA TYR A 86 11.24 -7.98 7.52
C TYR A 86 10.36 -6.73 7.38
N LEU A 87 9.34 -6.63 8.22
CA LEU A 87 8.39 -5.53 8.24
C LEU A 87 8.41 -4.88 9.61
N GLU A 88 8.90 -3.65 9.67
CA GLU A 88 8.82 -2.79 10.85
C GLU A 88 7.60 -1.87 10.72
N TYR A 89 6.90 -1.60 11.81
CA TYR A 89 5.93 -0.51 11.90
C TYR A 89 5.89 0.04 13.32
N LEU A 90 5.42 1.29 13.47
CA LEU A 90 5.24 1.91 14.78
C LEU A 90 3.78 1.81 15.24
N SER A 91 3.60 1.84 16.54
CA SER A 91 2.29 1.71 17.15
C SER A 91 2.17 2.58 18.41
N ASN A 92 0.95 3.06 18.64
CA ASN A 92 0.50 3.72 19.88
C ASN A 92 -0.87 3.09 20.27
N PRO A 93 -1.30 3.17 21.54
CA PRO A 93 -2.52 2.50 21.99
C PRO A 93 -3.78 2.88 21.20
N VAL A 94 -3.97 4.16 20.89
CA VAL A 94 -5.24 4.69 20.34
C VAL A 94 -5.07 5.63 19.16
N GLY A 95 -4.12 6.55 19.20
CA GLY A 95 -4.01 7.61 18.20
C GLY A 95 -2.58 8.10 18.00
N GLU A 96 -2.38 8.86 16.92
CA GLU A 96 -1.10 9.45 16.58
C GLU A 96 -0.64 10.38 17.71
N HIS A 97 0.64 10.24 18.07
CA HIS A 97 1.32 11.03 19.10
C HIS A 97 0.75 10.87 20.52
N VAL A 98 -0.15 9.90 20.75
CA VAL A 98 -0.61 9.54 22.10
C VAL A 98 0.32 8.49 22.72
N PRO A 99 1.19 8.82 23.69
CA PRO A 99 2.10 7.86 24.29
C PRO A 99 1.36 6.79 25.11
N PRO A 100 2.03 5.65 25.41
CA PRO A 100 3.40 5.29 24.99
C PRO A 100 3.48 4.87 23.51
N GLY A 101 4.62 5.10 22.86
CA GLY A 101 4.90 4.56 21.53
C GLY A 101 5.96 3.45 21.56
N GLN A 102 5.86 2.54 20.59
CA GLN A 102 6.82 1.46 20.36
C GLN A 102 6.92 1.13 18.86
N SER A 103 7.95 0.38 18.48
CA SER A 103 8.05 -0.23 17.14
C SER A 103 8.00 -1.74 17.23
N LEU A 104 7.42 -2.34 16.20
CA LEU A 104 7.10 -3.75 16.11
C LEU A 104 7.73 -4.32 14.83
N LEU A 105 8.21 -5.55 14.91
CA LEU A 105 8.80 -6.31 13.81
C LEU A 105 7.96 -7.56 13.54
N MET A 106 7.70 -7.81 12.26
CA MET A 106 7.12 -9.04 11.73
C MET A 106 8.04 -9.59 10.65
N THR A 107 8.05 -10.92 10.48
CA THR A 107 8.82 -11.57 9.42
C THR A 107 7.98 -12.55 8.62
N SER A 108 8.40 -12.79 7.38
CA SER A 108 7.77 -13.77 6.50
C SER A 108 8.81 -14.40 5.56
N LYS A 109 8.61 -15.66 5.18
CA LYS A 109 9.44 -16.33 4.17
C LYS A 109 8.94 -16.10 2.75
N ASP A 110 7.65 -15.89 2.59
CA ASP A 110 6.97 -15.84 1.29
C ASP A 110 6.23 -14.52 1.02
N GLY A 111 6.06 -13.67 2.05
CA GLY A 111 5.30 -12.43 1.98
C GLY A 111 3.79 -12.61 2.18
N TYR A 112 3.30 -13.84 2.38
CA TYR A 112 1.89 -14.18 2.61
C TYR A 112 1.63 -14.62 4.04
N HIS A 113 2.54 -15.41 4.62
CA HIS A 113 2.43 -15.92 5.99
C HIS A 113 3.41 -15.18 6.90
N TRP A 114 2.88 -14.41 7.84
CA TRP A 114 3.66 -13.53 8.70
C TRP A 114 3.65 -13.99 10.15
N THR A 115 4.78 -13.85 10.84
CA THR A 115 4.84 -14.04 12.29
C THR A 115 4.02 -12.97 13.01
N ALA A 116 3.48 -13.29 14.19
CA ALA A 116 2.90 -12.26 15.04
C ALA A 116 3.92 -11.13 15.36
N PRO A 117 3.48 -9.87 15.46
CA PRO A 117 4.29 -8.73 15.88
C PRO A 117 5.14 -9.00 17.13
N LYS A 118 6.42 -8.65 17.06
CA LYS A 118 7.36 -8.67 18.19
C LYS A 118 7.89 -7.26 18.44
N ILE A 119 8.05 -6.87 19.70
CA ILE A 119 8.62 -5.56 20.04
C ILE A 119 10.06 -5.47 19.54
N SER A 120 10.30 -4.52 18.64
CA SER A 120 11.59 -4.28 17.99
C SER A 120 12.37 -3.17 18.73
N PHE A 121 11.65 -2.09 19.07
CA PHE A 121 12.09 -1.02 19.95
C PHE A 121 10.98 -0.76 21.00
N PRO A 122 11.27 -0.96 22.30
CA PRO A 122 10.26 -0.92 23.35
C PRO A 122 9.89 0.52 23.73
N ILE A 123 8.90 0.64 24.61
CA ILE A 123 8.52 1.91 25.26
C ILE A 123 9.75 2.50 25.96
N TYR A 124 10.05 3.77 25.65
CA TYR A 124 11.16 4.50 26.25
C TYR A 124 10.65 5.52 27.27
N LYS A 125 11.16 5.45 28.51
CA LYS A 125 10.76 6.38 29.58
C LYS A 125 11.51 7.69 29.45
N ILE A 126 10.77 8.80 29.48
CA ILE A 126 11.37 10.14 29.47
C ILE A 126 11.75 10.51 30.92
N PRO A 127 12.95 11.04 31.18
CA PRO A 127 13.30 11.54 32.51
C PRO A 127 12.34 12.65 32.96
N ASP A 128 11.84 12.57 34.20
CA ASP A 128 11.00 13.62 34.76
C ASP A 128 11.76 14.94 34.82
N GLY A 129 11.05 16.05 34.56
CA GLY A 129 11.66 17.37 34.44
C GLY A 129 12.21 17.69 33.04
N THR A 130 12.17 16.75 32.10
CA THR A 130 12.54 17.03 30.69
C THR A 130 11.61 18.10 30.12
N THR A 131 12.19 19.12 29.51
CA THR A 131 11.50 20.20 28.80
C THR A 131 11.91 20.21 27.33
N LYS A 132 11.18 20.96 26.52
CA LYS A 132 11.36 21.05 25.08
C LYS A 132 11.35 22.51 24.68
N GLU A 133 12.35 22.94 23.91
CA GLU A 133 12.39 24.32 23.42
C GLU A 133 11.14 24.62 22.58
N GLY A 134 10.54 25.79 22.77
CA GLY A 134 9.34 26.19 22.04
C GLY A 134 8.03 25.56 22.51
N TYR A 135 8.03 24.69 23.53
CA TYR A 135 6.82 24.11 24.11
C TYR A 135 6.73 24.32 25.62
N ASN A 136 5.61 24.88 26.10
CA ASN A 136 5.37 25.11 27.53
C ASN A 136 4.82 23.84 28.21
N GLY A 137 5.71 22.88 28.46
CA GLY A 137 5.38 21.62 29.14
C GLY A 137 6.60 21.02 29.82
N VAL A 138 6.34 20.14 30.78
CA VAL A 138 7.37 19.41 31.53
C VAL A 138 6.97 17.95 31.59
N ALA A 139 7.89 17.05 31.23
CA ALA A 139 7.66 15.62 31.34
C ALA A 139 7.48 15.22 32.81
N ASN A 140 6.38 14.52 33.10
CA ASN A 140 6.10 13.90 34.39
C ASN A 140 5.44 12.54 34.14
N ASN A 141 6.10 11.46 34.54
CA ASN A 141 5.68 10.10 34.28
C ASN A 141 5.33 9.83 32.80
N LEU A 142 6.07 10.45 31.88
CA LEU A 142 5.80 10.38 30.44
C LEU A 142 6.67 9.33 29.74
N SER A 143 6.18 8.79 28.62
CA SER A 143 6.94 7.92 27.72
C SER A 143 7.03 8.55 26.34
N ALA A 144 8.11 8.24 25.62
CA ALA A 144 8.30 8.70 24.25
C ALA A 144 7.24 8.12 23.31
N VAL A 145 7.10 8.76 22.15
CA VAL A 145 6.45 8.18 20.97
C VAL A 145 7.50 7.87 19.92
N MET A 146 7.25 6.89 19.06
CA MET A 146 8.18 6.55 17.99
C MET A 146 7.76 7.17 16.66
N HIS A 147 8.72 7.54 15.83
CA HIS A 147 8.51 8.00 14.45
C HIS A 147 9.77 7.75 13.61
N GLN A 148 9.65 7.15 12.43
CA GLN A 148 10.77 6.84 11.53
C GLN A 148 10.35 6.88 10.06
N ARG A 149 11.10 7.57 9.20
CA ARG A 149 10.93 7.45 7.73
C ARG A 149 11.77 6.37 7.05
N MET A 150 12.64 5.72 7.82
CA MET A 150 13.59 4.69 7.40
C MET A 150 13.81 3.72 8.55
N GLY A 151 13.74 2.42 8.26
CA GLY A 151 13.77 1.35 9.25
C GLY A 151 14.91 0.38 9.04
N PHE A 152 15.40 0.20 7.81
CA PHE A 152 16.40 -0.83 7.51
C PHE A 152 17.62 -0.34 6.72
N TYR A 153 18.76 -0.96 7.01
CA TYR A 153 19.99 -0.85 6.22
C TYR A 153 20.72 -2.19 6.15
N ILE A 154 21.20 -2.57 4.97
CA ILE A 154 22.05 -3.74 4.75
C ILE A 154 23.46 -3.20 4.49
N SER A 155 24.39 -3.52 5.39
CA SER A 155 25.77 -3.03 5.31
C SER A 155 26.55 -3.67 4.16
N THR A 156 27.69 -3.08 3.82
CA THR A 156 28.61 -3.64 2.82
C THR A 156 29.11 -5.05 3.18
N LYS A 157 29.11 -5.38 4.49
CA LYS A 157 29.43 -6.70 5.03
C LYS A 157 28.20 -7.60 5.23
N ASN A 158 27.09 -7.26 4.57
CA ASN A 158 25.84 -8.01 4.57
C ASN A 158 25.28 -8.24 5.98
N ARG A 159 25.27 -7.19 6.81
CA ARG A 159 24.62 -7.16 8.13
C ARG A 159 23.34 -6.34 8.03
N LEU A 160 22.26 -6.81 8.65
CA LEU A 160 20.99 -6.09 8.66
C LEU A 160 20.87 -5.23 9.93
N LEU A 161 20.91 -3.91 9.75
CA LEU A 161 20.58 -2.95 10.80
C LEU A 161 19.10 -2.58 10.71
N MET A 162 18.48 -2.45 11.87
CA MET A 162 17.15 -1.91 12.07
C MET A 162 17.24 -0.61 12.88
N LEU A 163 16.48 0.42 12.51
CA LEU A 163 16.59 1.77 13.06
C LEU A 163 15.24 2.28 13.58
N GLY A 164 15.30 2.94 14.74
CA GLY A 164 14.15 3.53 15.41
C GLY A 164 14.42 4.99 15.77
N TYR A 165 13.41 5.78 16.08
CA TYR A 165 13.61 7.10 16.67
C TYR A 165 12.56 7.39 17.73
N TYR A 166 13.01 7.96 18.84
CA TYR A 166 12.17 8.36 19.96
C TYR A 166 12.00 9.88 19.97
N GLY A 167 10.76 10.32 19.76
CA GLY A 167 10.37 11.74 19.84
C GLY A 167 9.75 12.10 21.19
N LEU A 168 9.57 13.40 21.41
CA LEU A 168 8.96 13.96 22.61
C LEU A 168 7.61 14.60 22.27
N VAL A 169 6.57 14.22 23.03
CA VAL A 169 5.24 14.81 23.00
C VAL A 169 4.83 15.14 24.43
N LEU A 170 5.05 16.39 24.85
CA LEU A 170 4.81 16.85 26.22
C LEU A 170 3.34 17.19 26.49
N GLY A 171 2.48 17.19 25.47
CA GLY A 171 1.04 17.34 25.60
C GLY A 171 0.32 17.40 24.25
N PRO A 172 -0.98 17.75 24.25
CA PRO A 172 -1.78 17.85 23.03
C PRO A 172 -1.16 18.84 22.03
N HIS A 173 -1.19 18.48 20.75
CA HIS A 173 -0.63 19.25 19.63
C HIS A 173 0.90 19.42 19.61
N ASP A 174 1.64 18.84 20.56
CA ASP A 174 3.09 18.73 20.45
C ASP A 174 3.49 17.72 19.36
N ASP A 175 4.60 17.97 18.66
CA ASP A 175 5.06 17.17 17.52
C ASP A 175 6.35 16.40 17.86
N PRO A 176 6.40 15.07 17.75
CA PRO A 176 7.62 14.30 18.01
C PRO A 176 8.75 14.48 17.01
N ASN A 177 8.49 15.09 15.85
CA ASN A 177 9.44 15.31 14.74
C ASN A 177 9.69 16.81 14.49
N ASP A 178 9.83 17.58 15.56
CA ASP A 178 10.14 19.01 15.50
C ASP A 178 11.65 19.32 15.69
N GLY A 179 12.48 18.29 15.77
CA GLY A 179 13.93 18.40 15.97
C GLY A 179 14.36 18.52 17.42
N ASN A 180 13.41 18.46 18.37
CA ASN A 180 13.66 18.54 19.81
C ASN A 180 13.37 17.22 20.54
N GLY A 181 13.39 16.08 19.84
CA GLY A 181 13.15 14.77 20.45
C GLY A 181 14.37 14.20 21.19
N ILE A 182 14.41 12.87 21.36
CA ILE A 182 15.45 12.19 22.16
C ILE A 182 16.63 11.79 21.28
N GLY A 183 16.35 10.99 20.25
CA GLY A 183 17.38 10.50 19.35
C GLY A 183 17.01 9.23 18.62
N ARG A 184 17.86 8.90 17.65
CA ARG A 184 17.75 7.73 16.80
C ARG A 184 18.49 6.56 17.42
N VAL A 185 17.82 5.41 17.43
CA VAL A 185 18.36 4.14 17.91
C VAL A 185 18.58 3.16 16.75
N VAL A 186 19.47 2.21 16.98
CA VAL A 186 19.83 1.16 16.04
C VAL A 186 20.06 -0.14 16.81
N ARG A 187 19.73 -1.25 16.16
CA ARG A 187 20.16 -2.59 16.58
C ARG A 187 20.34 -3.47 15.36
N GLU A 188 21.07 -4.55 15.51
CA GLU A 188 21.23 -5.53 14.44
C GLU A 188 20.18 -6.63 14.51
N ILE A 189 19.76 -7.10 13.34
CA ILE A 189 19.06 -8.37 13.17
C ILE A 189 20.08 -9.40 12.69
N TYR A 190 20.33 -10.42 13.51
CA TYR A 190 21.26 -11.48 13.16
C TYR A 190 20.64 -12.48 12.18
N LYS A 191 21.47 -13.31 11.53
CA LYS A 191 21.04 -14.28 10.53
C LYS A 191 20.05 -15.32 11.05
N ASP A 192 20.09 -15.62 12.34
CA ASP A 192 19.14 -16.51 13.01
C ASP A 192 17.80 -15.82 13.37
N GLY A 193 17.66 -14.53 13.06
CA GLY A 193 16.48 -13.71 13.34
C GLY A 193 16.44 -13.13 14.75
N THR A 194 17.45 -13.38 15.60
CA THR A 194 17.55 -12.75 16.92
C THR A 194 17.99 -11.29 16.80
N LEU A 195 17.60 -10.47 17.78
CA LEU A 195 17.87 -9.04 17.78
C LEU A 195 19.02 -8.69 18.73
N GLY A 196 20.08 -8.06 18.22
CA GLY A 196 21.20 -7.54 19.01
C GLY A 196 20.78 -6.40 19.97
N PRO A 197 21.67 -5.93 20.87
CA PRO A 197 21.33 -4.86 21.81
C PRO A 197 20.97 -3.55 21.11
N ILE A 198 20.17 -2.70 21.79
CA ILE A 198 19.78 -1.37 21.30
C ILE A 198 20.88 -0.37 21.68
N TYR A 199 21.24 0.48 20.71
CA TYR A 199 22.16 1.61 20.90
C TYR A 199 21.56 2.88 20.33
N PHE A 200 21.92 4.05 20.86
CA PHE A 200 21.73 5.31 20.14
C PHE A 200 22.79 5.43 19.03
N ILE A 201 22.35 5.78 17.81
CA ILE A 201 23.23 6.12 16.69
C ILE A 201 23.40 7.63 16.54
N ARG A 202 22.41 8.41 16.97
CA ARG A 202 22.41 9.88 16.92
C ARG A 202 21.52 10.42 18.03
N TYR A 203 22.01 11.35 18.83
CA TYR A 203 21.20 12.12 19.78
C TYR A 203 20.72 13.42 19.14
N ASN A 204 19.53 13.90 19.56
CA ASN A 204 19.16 15.31 19.43
C ASN A 204 19.91 16.15 20.48
N HIS A 205 20.03 17.44 20.24
CA HIS A 205 20.90 18.37 20.98
C HIS A 205 20.75 18.36 22.53
N ALA A 206 19.57 18.08 23.06
CA ALA A 206 19.33 18.04 24.51
C ALA A 206 19.77 16.72 25.19
N PHE A 207 20.12 15.69 24.41
CA PHE A 207 20.39 14.34 24.89
C PHE A 207 21.82 13.88 24.61
N ASN A 208 22.32 13.00 25.47
CA ASN A 208 23.65 12.40 25.39
C ASN A 208 23.74 11.13 26.26
N GLU A 209 24.92 10.52 26.36
CA GLU A 209 25.16 9.30 27.14
C GLU A 209 24.81 9.43 28.64
N LYS A 210 24.78 10.64 29.22
CA LYS A 210 24.52 10.83 30.66
C LYS A 210 23.04 10.86 31.02
N ASN A 211 22.15 11.13 30.05
CA ASN A 211 20.71 11.29 30.28
C ASN A 211 19.86 10.39 29.37
N THR A 212 20.44 9.33 28.82
CA THR A 212 19.72 8.34 28.00
C THR A 212 19.92 6.91 28.51
N ALA A 213 18.94 6.05 28.23
CA ALA A 213 18.87 4.70 28.81
C ALA A 213 19.64 3.63 28.02
N TYR A 214 20.02 3.92 26.77
CA TYR A 214 20.81 3.02 25.94
C TYR A 214 22.19 3.60 25.65
N PRO A 215 23.24 2.76 25.56
CA PRO A 215 24.57 3.23 25.23
C PRO A 215 24.65 3.79 23.80
N PHE A 216 25.62 4.67 23.56
CA PHE A 216 25.95 5.11 22.21
C PHE A 216 26.61 3.97 21.42
N PHE A 217 26.34 3.87 20.11
CA PHE A 217 26.70 2.70 19.30
C PHE A 217 28.20 2.38 19.30
N GLU A 218 29.08 3.38 19.43
CA GLU A 218 30.53 3.19 19.49
C GLU A 218 31.01 2.45 20.74
N LYS A 219 30.16 2.33 21.77
CA LYS A 219 30.44 1.51 22.97
C LYS A 219 30.28 0.01 22.72
N SER A 220 29.69 -0.40 21.58
CA SER A 220 29.58 -1.81 21.24
C SER A 220 30.97 -2.46 21.10
N ARG A 221 31.08 -3.68 21.62
CA ARG A 221 32.30 -4.50 21.46
C ARG A 221 32.37 -5.13 20.06
N ASP A 222 31.25 -5.18 19.34
CA ASP A 222 31.21 -5.67 17.97
C ASP A 222 31.67 -4.58 17.00
N LYS A 223 32.91 -4.71 16.52
CA LYS A 223 33.53 -3.72 15.62
C LYS A 223 32.85 -3.65 14.26
N GLY A 224 32.32 -4.75 13.75
CA GLY A 224 31.61 -4.71 12.48
C GLY A 224 30.24 -4.02 12.60
N PHE A 225 29.62 -4.01 13.79
CA PHE A 225 28.35 -3.33 14.02
C PHE A 225 28.59 -1.82 14.07
N VAL A 226 29.66 -1.41 14.76
CA VAL A 226 30.13 -0.02 14.77
C VAL A 226 30.44 0.46 13.36
N GLU A 227 31.15 -0.34 12.55
CA GLU A 227 31.44 -0.04 11.15
C GLU A 227 30.16 0.11 10.32
N ALA A 228 29.21 -0.82 10.43
CA ALA A 228 27.93 -0.74 9.74
C ALA A 228 27.13 0.52 10.12
N CYS A 229 27.16 0.94 11.38
CA CYS A 229 26.55 2.21 11.81
C CYS A 229 27.25 3.43 11.21
N LYS A 230 28.58 3.40 11.09
CA LYS A 230 29.36 4.46 10.42
C LYS A 230 29.09 4.53 8.92
N GLU A 231 28.85 3.38 8.27
CA GLU A 231 28.41 3.36 6.87
C GLU A 231 27.08 4.12 6.67
N VAL A 232 26.12 3.93 7.58
CA VAL A 232 24.84 4.68 7.56
C VAL A 232 25.10 6.18 7.70
N LEU A 233 25.86 6.59 8.71
CA LEU A 233 26.16 8.01 8.98
C LEU A 233 26.95 8.69 7.85
N GLY A 234 27.75 7.93 7.10
CA GLY A 234 28.51 8.42 5.95
C GLY A 234 27.71 8.50 4.65
N ASN A 235 26.44 8.08 4.64
CA ASN A 235 25.60 8.02 3.45
C ASN A 235 24.53 9.11 3.45
N SER A 236 24.75 10.16 2.65
CA SER A 236 23.86 11.32 2.56
C SER A 236 22.41 10.95 2.17
N LEU A 237 22.20 9.94 1.33
CA LEU A 237 20.85 9.51 0.94
C LEU A 237 20.10 8.79 2.07
N LEU A 238 20.83 8.10 2.96
CA LEU A 238 20.23 7.45 4.13
C LEU A 238 19.93 8.47 5.21
N VAL A 239 20.90 9.32 5.54
CA VAL A 239 20.74 10.35 6.58
C VAL A 239 19.72 11.40 6.18
N LEU A 240 19.55 11.72 4.89
CA LEU A 240 18.49 12.63 4.44
C LEU A 240 17.07 12.13 4.76
N GLN A 241 16.88 10.82 4.97
CA GLN A 241 15.60 10.28 5.43
C GLN A 241 15.33 10.61 6.90
N TRP A 242 16.30 11.16 7.64
CA TRP A 242 16.19 11.52 9.05
C TRP A 242 15.86 13.00 9.26
N ILE A 243 15.74 13.77 8.18
CA ILE A 243 15.60 15.24 8.20
C ILE A 243 14.45 15.73 9.07
N GLU A 244 13.35 14.98 9.16
CA GLU A 244 12.18 15.40 9.94
C GLU A 244 12.45 15.32 11.44
N GLU A 245 13.21 14.31 11.89
CA GLU A 245 13.40 14.03 13.32
C GLU A 245 14.74 14.57 13.87
N ALA A 246 15.73 14.78 13.01
CA ALA A 246 17.03 15.32 13.39
C ALA A 246 16.95 16.79 13.84
N ASP A 247 18.01 17.25 14.51
CA ASP A 247 18.17 18.67 14.84
C ASP A 247 18.07 19.50 13.54
N ARG A 248 17.40 20.66 13.60
CA ARG A 248 17.15 21.49 12.41
C ARG A 248 18.42 21.92 11.67
N ASN A 249 19.53 22.05 12.40
CA ASN A 249 20.85 22.39 11.90
C ASN A 249 21.83 21.20 11.92
N ASP A 250 21.35 19.95 11.90
CA ASP A 250 22.23 18.76 11.94
C ASP A 250 23.21 18.79 10.74
N PRO A 251 24.53 18.88 10.97
CA PRO A 251 25.52 19.03 9.90
C PRO A 251 25.63 17.81 8.97
N LEU A 252 25.00 16.68 9.32
CA LEU A 252 24.97 15.49 8.45
C LEU A 252 23.93 15.59 7.32
N LEU A 253 22.97 16.51 7.43
CA LEU A 253 21.91 16.69 6.43
C LEU A 253 22.36 17.58 5.28
N THR A 254 21.98 17.22 4.06
CA THR A 254 22.34 17.97 2.84
C THR A 254 21.25 18.92 2.37
N LEU A 255 20.07 18.85 3.00
CA LEU A 255 18.94 19.75 2.81
C LEU A 255 18.39 20.11 4.19
N HIS A 256 18.00 21.38 4.36
CA HIS A 256 17.36 21.89 5.57
C HIS A 256 16.07 22.59 5.17
N ASN A 257 14.95 21.86 5.15
CA ASN A 257 13.63 22.40 4.90
C ASN A 257 12.56 21.48 5.50
N ASP A 258 11.81 22.00 6.46
CA ASP A 258 10.79 21.27 7.22
C ASP A 258 9.60 20.80 6.36
N ASN A 259 9.49 21.28 5.10
CA ASN A 259 8.48 20.84 4.15
C ASN A 259 8.86 19.56 3.40
N TYR A 260 10.13 19.13 3.44
CA TYR A 260 10.58 17.93 2.72
C TYR A 260 10.41 16.70 3.62
N LYS A 261 9.42 15.86 3.30
CA LYS A 261 8.99 14.75 4.16
C LYS A 261 9.02 13.40 3.45
N ALA A 262 9.38 12.35 4.19
CA ALA A 262 9.40 10.96 3.76
C ALA A 262 10.22 10.72 2.48
N PHE A 263 11.47 11.17 2.49
CA PHE A 263 12.40 10.99 1.37
C PHE A 263 12.50 9.53 0.91
N ASN A 264 12.50 9.30 -0.40
CA ASN A 264 12.94 8.07 -1.06
C ASN A 264 13.67 8.42 -2.36
N PHE A 265 14.40 7.45 -2.89
CA PHE A 265 15.22 7.66 -4.06
C PHE A 265 15.40 6.41 -4.89
N TYR A 266 15.75 6.61 -6.16
CA TYR A 266 16.25 5.57 -7.05
C TYR A 266 17.30 6.15 -8.00
N GLN A 267 18.09 5.29 -8.62
CA GLN A 267 19.12 5.67 -9.59
C GLN A 267 18.60 5.52 -11.02
N LEU A 268 18.84 6.54 -11.84
CA LEU A 268 18.59 6.55 -13.28
C LEU A 268 19.67 5.74 -14.02
N PRO A 269 19.43 5.35 -15.30
CA PRO A 269 20.41 4.60 -16.08
C PRO A 269 21.74 5.34 -16.28
N ASP A 270 21.72 6.68 -16.24
CA ASP A 270 22.90 7.54 -16.35
C ASP A 270 23.65 7.78 -15.03
N GLY A 271 23.22 7.12 -13.94
CA GLY A 271 23.84 7.22 -12.62
C GLY A 271 23.37 8.39 -11.76
N ARG A 272 22.53 9.30 -12.27
CA ARG A 272 21.89 10.34 -11.47
C ARG A 272 20.91 9.71 -10.48
N THR A 273 20.69 10.37 -9.35
CA THR A 273 19.73 9.95 -8.32
C THR A 273 18.51 10.85 -8.36
N VAL A 274 17.33 10.25 -8.51
CA VAL A 274 16.05 10.93 -8.31
C VAL A 274 15.69 10.89 -6.84
N GLY A 275 15.30 12.04 -6.30
CA GLY A 275 14.68 12.17 -4.99
C GLY A 275 13.18 12.36 -5.10
N LEU A 276 12.41 11.73 -4.21
CA LEU A 276 10.98 11.90 -4.05
C LEU A 276 10.62 12.11 -2.57
N TRP A 277 9.66 12.99 -2.32
CA TRP A 277 9.09 13.28 -1.00
C TRP A 277 7.55 13.32 -1.11
N LYS A 278 6.86 13.52 0.03
CA LYS A 278 5.42 13.85 0.04
C LYS A 278 5.08 14.99 -0.93
N LEU A 279 3.81 15.08 -1.33
CA LEU A 279 3.31 16.01 -2.35
C LEU A 279 3.89 15.77 -3.76
N ALA A 280 4.46 14.58 -3.97
CA ALA A 280 5.33 14.27 -5.11
C ALA A 280 6.38 15.35 -5.38
N LEU A 281 6.95 15.97 -4.33
CA LEU A 281 8.13 16.80 -4.54
C LEU A 281 9.26 15.93 -5.08
N THR A 282 10.03 16.47 -6.01
CA THR A 282 11.12 15.77 -6.68
C THR A 282 12.31 16.69 -6.94
N SER A 283 13.50 16.11 -6.92
CA SER A 283 14.75 16.73 -7.36
C SER A 283 15.71 15.68 -7.90
N ILE A 284 16.80 16.11 -8.51
CA ILE A 284 17.85 15.23 -9.05
C ILE A 284 19.18 15.58 -8.40
N SER A 285 19.96 14.56 -8.07
CA SER A 285 21.33 14.67 -7.60
C SER A 285 22.29 13.95 -8.56
N THR A 286 23.43 14.57 -8.84
CA THR A 286 24.52 14.01 -9.66
C THR A 286 25.66 13.44 -8.82
N ASP A 287 25.59 13.54 -7.49
CA ASP A 287 26.69 13.24 -6.56
C ASP A 287 26.26 12.38 -5.36
N LYS A 288 25.23 11.54 -5.58
CA LYS A 288 24.67 10.61 -4.58
C LYS A 288 24.11 11.33 -3.34
N GLY A 289 23.36 12.40 -3.55
CA GLY A 289 22.61 13.12 -2.53
C GLY A 289 23.43 14.12 -1.71
N LYS A 290 24.68 14.42 -2.11
CA LYS A 290 25.50 15.45 -1.45
C LYS A 290 25.02 16.85 -1.82
N SER A 291 24.55 17.03 -3.05
CA SER A 291 23.87 18.22 -3.53
C SER A 291 22.71 17.85 -4.46
N TRP A 292 21.81 18.81 -4.67
CA TRP A 292 20.61 18.66 -5.49
C TRP A 292 20.61 19.76 -6.56
N LEU A 293 20.33 19.38 -7.81
CA LEU A 293 20.41 20.29 -8.97
C LEU A 293 19.45 21.49 -8.85
N TYR A 294 18.40 21.36 -8.04
CA TYR A 294 17.42 22.39 -7.76
C TYR A 294 16.66 22.05 -6.47
N ASN A 295 16.02 23.07 -5.88
CA ASN A 295 15.12 22.86 -4.74
C ASN A 295 13.96 21.94 -5.14
N PRO A 296 13.62 20.91 -4.35
CA PRO A 296 12.50 20.04 -4.64
C PRO A 296 11.22 20.77 -5.06
N VAL A 297 10.67 20.39 -6.21
CA VAL A 297 9.42 20.93 -6.79
C VAL A 297 8.41 19.82 -6.97
N ARG A 298 7.10 20.13 -7.02
CA ARG A 298 6.09 19.11 -7.33
C ARG A 298 6.35 18.55 -8.73
N ALA A 299 6.43 17.23 -8.84
CA ALA A 299 6.57 16.52 -10.10
C ALA A 299 5.39 16.90 -11.03
N PRO A 300 5.63 17.43 -12.23
CA PRO A 300 4.55 17.89 -13.09
C PRO A 300 3.50 16.79 -13.37
N HIS A 301 2.23 17.18 -13.26
CA HIS A 301 1.03 16.37 -13.47
C HIS A 301 0.83 15.16 -12.54
N PHE A 302 1.74 14.88 -11.61
CA PHE A 302 1.45 13.94 -10.54
C PHE A 302 0.38 14.55 -9.62
N VAL A 303 -0.74 13.85 -9.47
CA VAL A 303 -1.72 14.13 -8.42
C VAL A 303 -1.27 13.38 -7.18
N ASN A 304 -0.76 14.07 -6.16
CA ASN A 304 -0.37 13.45 -4.90
C ASN A 304 -0.37 14.49 -3.77
N SER A 305 -0.67 14.00 -2.57
CA SER A 305 -0.80 14.82 -1.37
C SER A 305 0.06 14.26 -0.22
N ASN A 306 -0.46 14.30 1.01
CA ASN A 306 0.32 14.07 2.24
C ASN A 306 0.59 12.61 2.61
N ALA A 307 0.11 11.64 1.83
CA ALA A 307 0.12 10.21 2.17
C ALA A 307 1.34 9.41 1.63
N LYS A 308 2.42 10.12 1.27
CA LYS A 308 3.65 9.62 0.64
C LYS A 308 3.47 9.23 -0.84
N ILE A 309 4.61 9.10 -1.50
CA ILE A 309 4.82 8.46 -2.80
C ILE A 309 6.11 7.64 -2.66
N TRP A 310 6.12 6.44 -3.23
CA TRP A 310 7.28 5.57 -3.30
C TRP A 310 7.71 5.40 -4.75
N GLY A 311 8.99 5.57 -5.07
CA GLY A 311 9.55 5.28 -6.39
C GLY A 311 10.69 4.26 -6.31
N GLN A 312 10.76 3.36 -7.27
CA GLN A 312 11.86 2.40 -7.37
C GLN A 312 12.12 1.94 -8.81
N ARG A 313 13.31 1.40 -9.03
CA ARG A 313 13.62 0.58 -10.20
C ARG A 313 13.02 -0.82 -10.05
N THR A 314 12.58 -1.42 -11.14
CA THR A 314 11.98 -2.76 -11.20
C THR A 314 12.97 -3.79 -11.77
N SER A 315 12.70 -5.08 -11.55
CA SER A 315 13.58 -6.19 -11.96
C SER A 315 13.72 -6.32 -13.48
N ASP A 316 12.74 -5.85 -14.25
CA ASP A 316 12.77 -5.74 -15.72
C ASP A 316 13.52 -4.48 -16.23
N GLY A 317 14.17 -3.73 -15.32
CA GLY A 317 15.01 -2.59 -15.64
C GLY A 317 14.27 -1.26 -15.82
N LYS A 318 12.94 -1.26 -15.67
CA LYS A 318 12.06 -0.08 -15.71
C LYS A 318 11.94 0.58 -14.34
N TYR A 319 10.99 1.49 -14.20
CA TYR A 319 10.70 2.21 -12.98
C TYR A 319 9.21 2.22 -12.68
N LEU A 320 8.86 2.26 -11.40
CA LEU A 320 7.50 2.49 -10.97
C LEU A 320 7.44 3.51 -9.83
N THR A 321 6.28 4.12 -9.68
CA THR A 321 5.88 4.85 -8.48
C THR A 321 4.58 4.26 -7.95
N VAL A 322 4.46 4.09 -6.64
CA VAL A 322 3.22 3.72 -5.94
C VAL A 322 2.81 4.87 -5.02
N TYR A 323 1.56 5.31 -5.08
CA TYR A 323 1.08 6.50 -4.37
C TYR A 323 -0.45 6.56 -4.32
N ASN A 324 -0.99 7.48 -3.52
CA ASN A 324 -2.39 7.88 -3.63
C ASN A 324 -2.52 8.99 -4.69
N PRO A 325 -3.20 8.74 -5.82
CA PRO A 325 -3.36 9.69 -6.92
C PRO A 325 -4.48 10.71 -6.64
N SER A 326 -4.48 11.29 -5.44
CA SER A 326 -5.62 12.02 -4.88
C SER A 326 -5.17 12.96 -3.74
N GLU A 327 -6.01 13.93 -3.40
CA GLU A 327 -5.93 14.69 -2.15
C GLU A 327 -6.44 13.89 -0.95
N PHE A 328 -7.25 12.86 -1.21
CA PHE A 328 -7.63 11.83 -0.24
C PHE A 328 -6.60 10.70 -0.23
N ARG A 329 -6.62 9.85 0.80
CA ARG A 329 -5.68 8.72 0.92
C ARG A 329 -6.21 7.43 0.28
N TRP A 330 -6.92 7.56 -0.85
CA TRP A 330 -7.37 6.46 -1.69
C TRP A 330 -7.47 6.89 -3.17
N PRO A 331 -7.45 5.93 -4.10
CA PRO A 331 -6.96 4.55 -3.93
C PRO A 331 -5.44 4.52 -3.65
N LEU A 332 -4.87 3.34 -3.45
CA LEU A 332 -3.45 3.12 -3.72
C LEU A 332 -3.29 2.71 -5.19
N ALA A 333 -2.45 3.42 -5.94
CA ALA A 333 -2.26 3.22 -7.37
C ALA A 333 -0.76 3.22 -7.73
N LEU A 334 -0.44 2.81 -8.97
CA LEU A 334 0.90 2.86 -9.51
C LEU A 334 0.97 3.50 -10.89
N SER A 335 2.16 3.99 -11.23
CA SER A 335 2.54 4.46 -12.56
C SER A 335 3.89 3.85 -12.94
N VAL A 336 4.09 3.52 -14.21
CA VAL A 336 5.31 2.91 -14.76
C VAL A 336 6.03 3.89 -15.68
N SER A 337 7.35 3.86 -15.68
CA SER A 337 8.23 4.62 -16.56
C SER A 337 9.33 3.72 -17.12
N ASP A 338 9.69 3.91 -18.40
CA ASP A 338 10.79 3.16 -19.01
C ASP A 338 12.16 3.79 -18.70
N ASP A 339 12.21 5.09 -18.36
CA ASP A 339 13.44 5.87 -18.18
C ASP A 339 13.65 6.40 -16.74
N GLY A 340 12.64 6.28 -15.89
CA GLY A 340 12.65 6.79 -14.51
C GLY A 340 12.29 8.26 -14.39
N LEU A 341 11.82 8.90 -15.46
CA LEU A 341 11.42 10.31 -15.47
C LEU A 341 10.01 10.49 -16.03
N ASN A 342 9.66 9.79 -17.11
CA ASN A 342 8.39 9.92 -17.81
C ASN A 342 7.45 8.76 -17.47
N TYR A 343 6.49 9.03 -16.57
CA TYR A 343 5.53 8.03 -16.09
C TYR A 343 4.24 8.07 -16.92
N LYS A 344 3.83 6.93 -17.51
CA LYS A 344 2.89 6.92 -18.65
C LYS A 344 1.48 6.38 -18.37
N ASN A 345 1.26 5.67 -17.27
CA ASN A 345 -0.03 5.06 -16.93
C ASN A 345 -0.40 5.28 -15.46
N LEU A 346 -1.64 5.00 -15.10
CA LEU A 346 -2.12 5.04 -13.72
C LEU A 346 -3.05 3.83 -13.49
N LEU A 347 -2.60 2.87 -12.69
CA LEU A 347 -3.27 1.58 -12.47
C LEU A 347 -3.56 1.35 -10.99
N LEU A 348 -4.67 0.67 -10.70
CA LEU A 348 -5.07 0.37 -9.32
C LEU A 348 -4.17 -0.71 -8.70
N VAL A 349 -3.77 -0.47 -7.45
CA VAL A 349 -3.08 -1.45 -6.58
C VAL A 349 -4.06 -1.93 -5.51
N ASN A 350 -4.62 -1.01 -4.73
CA ASN A 350 -5.66 -1.29 -3.74
C ASN A 350 -6.75 -0.22 -3.80
N GLY A 351 -7.99 -0.66 -4.05
CA GLY A 351 -9.17 0.21 -4.13
C GLY A 351 -10.24 -0.12 -3.10
N ASP A 352 -9.92 -0.95 -2.10
CA ASP A 352 -10.81 -1.27 -0.99
C ASP A 352 -10.38 -0.49 0.25
N ILE A 353 -11.36 -0.01 1.02
CA ILE A 353 -11.12 0.70 2.28
C ILE A 353 -11.83 -0.07 3.39
N THR A 354 -11.05 -0.63 4.33
CA THR A 354 -11.60 -1.23 5.54
C THR A 354 -12.35 -0.18 6.35
N SER A 355 -13.44 -0.52 7.01
CA SER A 355 -14.06 0.41 7.97
C SER A 355 -13.06 0.72 9.08
N MET A 356 -12.84 1.99 9.43
CA MET A 356 -11.99 2.33 10.58
C MET A 356 -12.74 1.91 11.86
N ARG A 357 -12.29 0.84 12.51
CA ARG A 357 -13.04 0.25 13.63
C ARG A 357 -12.83 1.02 14.91
N TYR A 358 -11.66 1.62 15.08
CA TYR A 358 -11.26 2.32 16.28
C TYR A 358 -10.94 3.79 15.99
N GLY A 359 -11.61 4.71 16.67
CA GLY A 359 -11.33 6.14 16.54
C GLY A 359 -10.00 6.52 17.19
N GLY A 360 -9.40 7.63 16.74
CA GLY A 360 -8.14 8.09 17.33
C GLY A 360 -7.55 9.31 16.65
N ASN A 361 -6.75 10.05 17.41
CA ASN A 361 -6.14 11.30 16.96
C ASN A 361 -5.35 11.13 15.65
N TYR A 362 -5.63 12.02 14.70
CA TYR A 362 -5.07 12.05 13.33
C TYR A 362 -5.14 10.72 12.56
N LYS A 363 -6.03 9.80 12.92
CA LYS A 363 -6.36 8.66 12.06
C LYS A 363 -7.22 9.14 10.90
N SER A 364 -6.90 8.68 9.71
CA SER A 364 -7.54 9.13 8.46
C SER A 364 -7.75 7.94 7.55
N TYR A 365 -8.82 7.92 6.77
CA TYR A 365 -9.22 6.75 6.00
C TYR A 365 -8.30 6.39 4.83
N GLY A 366 -8.28 5.11 4.45
CA GLY A 366 -7.72 4.59 3.21
C GLY A 366 -6.32 3.96 3.32
N PRO A 367 -5.87 3.25 2.26
CA PRO A 367 -4.53 2.68 2.16
C PRO A 367 -3.49 3.78 1.95
N GLN A 368 -2.49 3.87 2.82
CA GLN A 368 -1.64 5.06 2.90
C GLN A 368 -0.25 4.77 3.46
N TYR A 369 0.66 5.72 3.24
CA TYR A 369 2.07 5.65 3.67
C TYR A 369 2.82 4.48 3.04
N VAL A 370 2.63 4.32 1.72
CA VAL A 370 3.31 3.29 0.96
C VAL A 370 4.83 3.39 1.06
N ARG A 371 5.49 2.24 1.22
CA ARG A 371 6.94 2.10 1.23
C ARG A 371 7.34 0.75 0.62
N GLY A 372 8.36 0.73 -0.24
CA GLY A 372 8.88 -0.52 -0.80
C GLY A 372 10.02 -1.11 0.00
N LEU A 373 10.77 -2.00 -0.64
CA LEU A 373 11.96 -2.62 -0.09
C LEU A 373 13.07 -1.58 0.13
N GLU A 374 13.41 -1.36 1.40
CA GLU A 374 14.53 -0.51 1.81
C GLU A 374 15.88 -1.23 1.68
N ALA A 375 16.96 -0.53 2.02
CA ALA A 375 18.32 -1.07 2.08
C ALA A 375 18.89 -1.56 0.73
N GLY A 376 18.27 -1.20 -0.39
CA GLY A 376 18.64 -1.73 -1.71
C GLY A 376 18.33 -3.23 -1.84
N ALA A 377 17.45 -3.77 -0.99
CA ALA A 377 17.08 -5.17 -1.01
C ALA A 377 16.39 -5.54 -2.35
N GLN A 378 16.69 -6.75 -2.80
CA GLN A 378 16.04 -7.33 -3.97
C GLN A 378 14.92 -8.25 -3.52
N SER A 379 13.79 -8.19 -4.21
CA SER A 379 12.67 -9.11 -4.03
C SER A 379 13.09 -10.55 -4.40
N PRO A 380 12.65 -11.57 -3.67
CA PRO A 380 13.00 -12.97 -3.97
C PRO A 380 12.44 -13.49 -5.31
N ASP A 381 11.35 -12.92 -5.79
CA ASP A 381 10.58 -13.35 -6.95
C ASP A 381 10.68 -12.36 -8.13
N GLY A 382 11.48 -11.30 -7.99
CA GLY A 382 11.56 -10.21 -8.96
C GLY A 382 10.36 -9.26 -8.96
N ASN A 383 9.34 -9.49 -8.13
CA ASN A 383 8.15 -8.65 -8.07
C ASN A 383 8.39 -7.38 -7.22
N CYS A 384 7.56 -6.37 -7.40
CA CYS A 384 7.57 -5.22 -6.51
C CYS A 384 6.76 -5.53 -5.26
N TRP A 385 7.39 -5.40 -4.10
CA TRP A 385 6.76 -5.56 -2.80
C TRP A 385 6.70 -4.21 -2.08
N VAL A 386 5.51 -3.82 -1.65
CA VAL A 386 5.27 -2.58 -0.89
C VAL A 386 4.46 -2.87 0.37
N SER A 387 4.72 -2.13 1.43
CA SER A 387 3.91 -2.08 2.64
C SER A 387 3.18 -0.75 2.76
N TYR A 388 2.05 -0.75 3.44
CA TYR A 388 1.25 0.42 3.77
C TYR A 388 0.34 0.11 4.95
N SER A 389 -0.25 1.14 5.56
CA SER A 389 -1.30 0.95 6.56
C SER A 389 -2.67 1.25 5.94
N MET A 390 -3.70 0.59 6.43
CA MET A 390 -5.09 0.96 6.18
C MET A 390 -5.60 1.74 7.40
N ASN A 391 -6.13 2.95 7.19
CA ASN A 391 -6.70 3.82 8.24
C ASN A 391 -5.76 4.20 9.40
N LYS A 392 -4.45 3.97 9.27
CA LYS A 392 -3.48 3.98 10.39
C LYS A 392 -3.88 3.01 11.51
N GLU A 393 -4.49 1.88 11.15
CA GLU A 393 -5.05 0.90 12.09
C GLU A 393 -4.56 -0.51 11.76
N ASP A 394 -4.66 -0.93 10.50
CA ASP A 394 -4.20 -2.23 10.03
C ASP A 394 -2.93 -2.08 9.19
N ILE A 395 -2.09 -3.11 9.20
CA ILE A 395 -0.87 -3.14 8.38
C ILE A 395 -1.05 -4.15 7.25
N TRP A 396 -0.61 -3.73 6.07
CA TRP A 396 -0.78 -4.45 4.82
C TRP A 396 0.54 -4.51 4.06
N VAL A 397 0.68 -5.58 3.26
CA VAL A 397 1.73 -5.75 2.27
C VAL A 397 1.06 -6.11 0.94
N THR A 398 1.63 -5.64 -0.16
CA THR A 398 1.17 -5.97 -1.51
C THR A 398 2.31 -6.47 -2.38
N ASN A 399 2.05 -7.56 -3.10
CA ASN A 399 2.86 -8.06 -4.20
C ASN A 399 2.30 -7.51 -5.53
N ILE A 400 3.16 -6.88 -6.32
CA ILE A 400 2.86 -6.35 -7.65
C ILE A 400 3.75 -7.08 -8.67
N PRO A 401 3.17 -7.90 -9.57
CA PRO A 401 3.93 -8.62 -10.57
C PRO A 401 4.75 -7.70 -11.49
N ILE A 402 5.99 -8.09 -11.77
CA ILE A 402 6.87 -7.44 -12.74
C ILE A 402 7.16 -8.42 -13.90
N PRO A 403 7.00 -8.03 -15.18
CA PRO A 403 6.57 -6.72 -15.67
C PRO A 403 5.09 -6.42 -15.35
N VAL A 404 4.80 -5.14 -15.05
CA VAL A 404 3.44 -4.66 -14.80
C VAL A 404 2.61 -4.77 -16.08
N LYS A 405 1.46 -5.44 -16.00
CA LYS A 405 0.47 -5.52 -17.08
C LYS A 405 -0.77 -4.69 -16.72
N ASP A 406 -1.28 -3.92 -17.69
CA ASP A 406 -2.51 -3.13 -17.57
C ASP A 406 -3.71 -3.75 -18.30
N LYS A 407 -3.47 -4.72 -19.20
CA LYS A 407 -4.48 -5.37 -20.03
C LYS A 407 -4.19 -6.87 -20.18
N VAL A 408 -5.25 -7.60 -20.52
CA VAL A 408 -5.22 -9.03 -20.85
C VAL A 408 -5.95 -9.20 -22.18
N ASP A 409 -5.35 -9.93 -23.12
CA ASP A 409 -5.92 -10.15 -24.46
C ASP A 409 -6.43 -11.60 -24.66
N GLN A 410 -6.16 -12.49 -23.71
CA GLN A 410 -6.54 -13.90 -23.76
C GLN A 410 -7.75 -14.17 -22.88
N ASP A 411 -8.63 -15.05 -23.37
CA ASP A 411 -9.71 -15.60 -22.56
C ASP A 411 -9.16 -16.43 -21.39
N VAL A 412 -9.88 -16.41 -20.26
CA VAL A 412 -9.52 -17.18 -19.07
C VAL A 412 -9.84 -18.66 -19.29
N ASN A 413 -8.97 -19.55 -18.85
CA ASN A 413 -9.21 -20.99 -18.85
C ASN A 413 -8.63 -21.66 -17.60
N ASP A 414 -9.00 -21.10 -16.45
CA ASP A 414 -8.47 -21.52 -15.16
C ASP A 414 -9.30 -22.68 -14.60
N ASP A 415 -8.62 -23.77 -14.29
CA ASP A 415 -9.16 -24.89 -13.53
C ASP A 415 -8.22 -25.16 -12.35
N PHE A 416 -8.60 -24.63 -11.19
CA PHE A 416 -7.82 -24.75 -9.95
C PHE A 416 -7.63 -26.21 -9.52
N THR A 417 -8.45 -27.15 -10.00
CA THR A 417 -8.25 -28.57 -9.67
C THR A 417 -7.04 -29.18 -10.36
N THR A 418 -6.54 -28.54 -11.43
CA THR A 418 -5.43 -29.00 -12.26
C THR A 418 -4.25 -28.03 -12.33
N LEU A 419 -4.48 -26.73 -12.08
CA LEU A 419 -3.43 -25.72 -12.08
C LEU A 419 -2.38 -25.98 -10.98
N PRO A 420 -1.09 -25.71 -11.24
CA PRO A 420 -0.09 -25.72 -10.17
C PRO A 420 -0.37 -24.61 -9.14
N ALA A 421 -0.39 -24.98 -7.86
CA ALA A 421 -0.69 -24.05 -6.75
C ALA A 421 0.14 -22.76 -6.80
N ALA A 422 1.43 -22.88 -7.14
CA ALA A 422 2.39 -21.77 -7.16
C ALA A 422 2.10 -20.72 -8.26
N SER A 423 1.36 -21.09 -9.31
CA SER A 423 1.03 -20.19 -10.42
C SER A 423 -0.46 -19.91 -10.56
N ALA A 424 -1.31 -20.56 -9.77
CA ALA A 424 -2.77 -20.52 -9.90
C ALA A 424 -3.35 -19.09 -9.77
N LEU A 425 -2.69 -18.20 -9.03
CA LEU A 425 -3.14 -16.82 -8.85
C LEU A 425 -2.36 -15.78 -9.66
N LYS A 426 -1.49 -16.20 -10.59
CA LYS A 426 -0.59 -15.27 -11.30
C LYS A 426 -1.31 -14.13 -12.03
N GLU A 427 -2.50 -14.39 -12.57
CA GLU A 427 -3.33 -13.37 -13.26
C GLU A 427 -4.58 -12.96 -12.46
N TRP A 428 -4.67 -13.41 -11.21
CA TRP A 428 -5.72 -13.04 -10.27
C TRP A 428 -5.29 -11.90 -9.37
N ASN A 429 -6.11 -10.87 -9.29
CA ASN A 429 -6.01 -9.85 -8.26
C ASN A 429 -6.71 -10.35 -6.99
N ILE A 430 -6.04 -10.27 -5.83
CA ILE A 430 -6.65 -10.66 -4.55
C ILE A 430 -6.59 -9.52 -3.53
N TYR A 431 -7.62 -9.46 -2.69
CA TYR A 431 -7.68 -8.66 -1.47
C TYR A 431 -8.04 -9.60 -0.33
N SER A 432 -7.08 -9.85 0.56
CA SER A 432 -7.12 -10.91 1.55
C SER A 432 -6.88 -10.36 2.97
N PRO A 433 -7.93 -9.84 3.64
CA PRO A 433 -7.91 -9.60 5.07
C PRO A 433 -7.62 -10.87 5.88
N LEU A 434 -7.05 -10.73 7.08
CA LEU A 434 -6.76 -11.88 7.96
C LEU A 434 -8.02 -12.61 8.41
N TRP A 435 -9.13 -11.89 8.55
CA TRP A 435 -10.44 -12.46 8.90
C TRP A 435 -11.34 -12.68 7.69
N ALA A 436 -10.86 -12.39 6.48
CA ALA A 436 -11.56 -12.74 5.25
C ALA A 436 -10.58 -13.22 4.15
N PRO A 437 -9.82 -14.30 4.40
CA PRO A 437 -8.70 -14.66 3.56
C PRO A 437 -9.13 -15.19 2.18
N VAL A 438 -8.31 -14.87 1.18
CA VAL A 438 -8.40 -15.37 -0.20
C VAL A 438 -7.14 -16.16 -0.51
N ALA A 439 -7.27 -17.46 -0.73
CA ALA A 439 -6.11 -18.32 -0.93
C ALA A 439 -6.43 -19.57 -1.76
N ILE A 440 -5.38 -20.18 -2.30
CA ILE A 440 -5.46 -21.53 -2.85
C ILE A 440 -5.44 -22.53 -1.70
N GLU A 441 -6.48 -23.35 -1.61
CA GLU A 441 -6.66 -24.33 -0.54
C GLU A 441 -7.10 -25.70 -1.07
N LYS A 442 -7.24 -26.66 -0.17
CA LYS A 442 -7.84 -27.97 -0.44
C LYS A 442 -9.32 -27.92 -0.05
N GLY A 443 -10.19 -28.21 -1.00
CA GLY A 443 -11.62 -28.41 -0.76
C GLY A 443 -11.90 -29.69 0.03
N ALA A 444 -13.16 -29.89 0.42
CA ALA A 444 -13.60 -31.06 1.20
C ALA A 444 -13.36 -32.39 0.48
N ASP A 445 -13.34 -32.39 -0.86
CA ASP A 445 -13.04 -33.54 -1.71
C ASP A 445 -11.53 -33.74 -1.96
N GLY A 446 -10.67 -32.92 -1.34
CA GLY A 446 -9.21 -32.93 -1.52
C GLY A 446 -8.73 -32.24 -2.81
N THR A 447 -9.63 -31.74 -3.65
CA THR A 447 -9.26 -30.98 -4.85
C THR A 447 -8.77 -29.58 -4.49
N GLN A 448 -7.90 -29.00 -5.32
CA GLN A 448 -7.48 -27.62 -5.13
C GLN A 448 -8.59 -26.66 -5.56
N VAL A 449 -8.79 -25.60 -4.78
CA VAL A 449 -9.79 -24.55 -5.01
C VAL A 449 -9.21 -23.17 -4.70
N LEU A 450 -9.75 -22.13 -5.33
CA LEU A 450 -9.65 -20.77 -4.83
C LEU A 450 -10.72 -20.57 -3.76
N ALA A 451 -10.30 -20.52 -2.50
CA ALA A 451 -11.17 -20.31 -1.35
C ALA A 451 -11.25 -18.82 -1.02
N ILE A 452 -12.47 -18.33 -0.82
CA ILE A 452 -12.75 -17.02 -0.22
C ILE A 452 -13.52 -17.27 1.06
N LYS A 453 -12.89 -17.00 2.20
CA LYS A 453 -13.49 -17.16 3.54
C LYS A 453 -13.79 -15.79 4.11
N ASP A 454 -14.76 -15.72 5.01
CA ASP A 454 -15.14 -14.47 5.64
C ASP A 454 -15.73 -14.69 7.03
N LYS A 455 -15.17 -14.00 8.02
CA LYS A 455 -15.73 -13.83 9.35
C LYS A 455 -15.54 -12.40 9.86
N ASP A 456 -15.24 -11.45 8.97
CA ASP A 456 -14.98 -10.05 9.31
C ASP A 456 -16.25 -9.20 9.11
N PRO A 457 -16.87 -8.67 10.18
CA PRO A 457 -18.03 -7.78 10.01
C PRO A 457 -17.70 -6.44 9.35
N PHE A 458 -16.41 -6.09 9.29
CA PHE A 458 -15.93 -4.78 8.85
C PHE A 458 -15.13 -4.85 7.55
N ASP A 459 -14.96 -6.05 6.99
CA ASP A 459 -14.21 -6.29 5.76
C ASP A 459 -14.78 -7.43 4.93
N TYR A 460 -14.14 -7.75 3.81
CA TYR A 460 -14.49 -8.89 2.97
C TYR A 460 -13.28 -9.44 2.22
N GLY A 461 -13.34 -10.69 1.78
CA GLY A 461 -12.40 -11.26 0.83
C GLY A 461 -12.82 -10.94 -0.59
N LYS A 462 -11.87 -10.68 -1.48
CA LYS A 462 -12.15 -10.43 -2.91
C LYS A 462 -11.10 -11.08 -3.82
N ALA A 463 -11.57 -11.77 -4.86
CA ALA A 463 -10.76 -12.22 -5.99
C ALA A 463 -11.31 -11.64 -7.29
N GLU A 464 -10.43 -11.10 -8.14
CA GLU A 464 -10.80 -10.44 -9.39
C GLU A 464 -9.89 -10.91 -10.52
N HIS A 465 -10.46 -11.18 -11.69
CA HIS A 465 -9.70 -11.49 -12.90
C HIS A 465 -9.93 -10.41 -13.95
N VAL A 466 -8.85 -9.87 -14.53
CA VAL A 466 -8.91 -8.96 -15.68
C VAL A 466 -9.14 -9.77 -16.95
N LEU A 467 -10.09 -9.35 -17.77
CA LEU A 467 -10.58 -10.04 -18.95
C LEU A 467 -10.29 -9.21 -20.21
N PRO A 468 -10.19 -9.85 -21.38
CA PRO A 468 -10.21 -9.14 -22.65
C PRO A 468 -11.53 -8.38 -22.80
N ALA A 469 -11.44 -7.13 -23.24
CA ALA A 469 -12.62 -6.29 -23.45
C ALA A 469 -13.60 -6.96 -24.42
N ALA A 470 -14.82 -7.22 -23.94
CA ALA A 470 -15.82 -8.00 -24.67
C ALA A 470 -17.21 -7.36 -24.59
N GLN A 471 -17.81 -7.13 -25.76
CA GLN A 471 -19.22 -6.74 -25.84
C GLN A 471 -20.15 -7.94 -25.72
N LYS A 472 -19.72 -9.11 -26.21
CA LYS A 472 -20.35 -10.41 -26.06
C LYS A 472 -19.37 -11.38 -25.43
N MET A 473 -19.81 -12.10 -24.42
CA MET A 473 -18.97 -13.06 -23.71
C MET A 473 -19.81 -14.20 -23.16
N LYS A 474 -19.24 -15.40 -23.18
CA LYS A 474 -19.70 -16.51 -22.36
C LYS A 474 -18.69 -16.75 -21.24
N ALA A 475 -19.13 -16.66 -19.99
CA ALA A 475 -18.30 -16.93 -18.82
C ALA A 475 -18.90 -18.11 -18.04
N THR A 476 -18.11 -19.16 -17.83
CA THR A 476 -18.48 -20.34 -17.06
C THR A 476 -17.57 -20.45 -15.84
N PHE A 477 -18.16 -20.57 -14.65
CA PHE A 477 -17.40 -20.73 -13.41
C PHE A 477 -18.11 -21.70 -12.47
N THR A 478 -17.33 -22.34 -11.61
CA THR A 478 -17.85 -23.35 -10.68
C THR A 478 -17.66 -22.91 -9.24
N VAL A 479 -18.75 -22.85 -8.46
CA VAL A 479 -18.74 -22.44 -7.05
C VAL A 479 -19.34 -23.52 -6.15
N ILE A 480 -18.73 -23.73 -4.98
CA ILE A 480 -19.26 -24.54 -3.89
C ILE A 480 -19.43 -23.64 -2.65
N PRO A 481 -20.64 -23.13 -2.36
CA PRO A 481 -20.91 -22.44 -1.10
C PRO A 481 -20.85 -23.45 0.07
N GLN A 482 -20.15 -23.13 1.16
CA GLN A 482 -19.99 -24.05 2.30
C GLN A 482 -21.11 -23.94 3.35
N GLN A 483 -22.01 -22.97 3.16
CA GLN A 483 -23.17 -22.66 3.99
C GLN A 483 -24.27 -22.09 3.09
N ASN A 484 -25.51 -22.01 3.57
CA ASN A 484 -26.63 -21.41 2.82
C ASN A 484 -27.62 -20.61 3.70
N ASP A 485 -27.24 -20.29 4.93
CA ASP A 485 -28.07 -19.61 5.94
C ASP A 485 -27.42 -18.31 6.48
N HIS A 486 -26.24 -17.94 5.97
CA HIS A 486 -25.51 -16.73 6.34
C HIS A 486 -24.41 -16.41 5.32
N GLY A 487 -23.87 -15.19 5.40
CA GLY A 487 -22.87 -14.67 4.46
C GLY A 487 -23.44 -14.40 3.07
N ASN A 488 -22.67 -13.74 2.21
CA ASN A 488 -23.01 -13.54 0.81
C ASN A 488 -21.78 -13.75 -0.07
N LEU A 489 -21.96 -14.17 -1.32
CA LEU A 489 -20.93 -14.09 -2.37
C LEU A 489 -21.47 -13.32 -3.55
N HIS A 490 -20.95 -12.12 -3.78
CA HIS A 490 -21.23 -11.28 -4.92
C HIS A 490 -20.31 -11.67 -6.08
N ILE A 491 -20.89 -11.89 -7.25
CA ILE A 491 -20.18 -12.17 -8.49
C ILE A 491 -20.57 -11.10 -9.51
N GLU A 492 -19.62 -10.24 -9.89
CA GLU A 492 -19.87 -9.05 -10.70
C GLU A 492 -19.10 -9.09 -12.01
N PHE A 493 -19.76 -8.71 -13.10
CA PHE A 493 -19.11 -8.42 -14.38
C PHE A 493 -19.00 -6.90 -14.53
N GLN A 494 -17.77 -6.41 -14.62
CA GLN A 494 -17.46 -4.99 -14.56
C GLN A 494 -16.75 -4.49 -15.82
N ASP A 495 -16.87 -3.19 -16.11
CA ASP A 495 -16.08 -2.51 -17.14
C ASP A 495 -14.64 -2.20 -16.67
N ALA A 496 -13.84 -1.45 -17.44
CA ALA A 496 -12.51 -0.99 -17.01
C ALA A 496 -12.51 -0.10 -15.75
N LYS A 497 -13.63 0.59 -15.47
CA LYS A 497 -13.74 1.68 -14.49
C LYS A 497 -14.30 1.27 -13.13
N GLY A 498 -14.54 -0.02 -12.87
CA GLY A 498 -15.15 -0.46 -11.61
C GLY A 498 -16.66 -0.71 -11.71
N ASN A 499 -17.32 -0.32 -12.79
CA ASN A 499 -18.79 -0.32 -12.84
C ASN A 499 -19.31 -1.72 -13.13
N ALA A 500 -20.08 -2.30 -12.20
CA ALA A 500 -20.74 -3.57 -12.40
C ALA A 500 -22.01 -3.42 -13.27
N GLY A 501 -22.08 -4.15 -14.38
CA GLY A 501 -23.29 -4.25 -15.22
C GLY A 501 -24.19 -5.43 -14.86
N ILE A 502 -23.57 -6.52 -14.38
CA ILE A 502 -24.23 -7.75 -13.92
C ILE A 502 -23.77 -8.04 -12.50
N ARG A 503 -24.69 -8.49 -11.64
CA ARG A 503 -24.38 -9.00 -10.30
C ARG A 503 -25.23 -10.22 -9.99
N LEU A 504 -24.57 -11.35 -9.76
CA LEU A 504 -25.15 -12.54 -9.13
C LEU A 504 -24.77 -12.53 -7.64
N VAL A 505 -25.63 -13.08 -6.78
CA VAL A 505 -25.34 -13.23 -5.35
C VAL A 505 -25.80 -14.60 -4.87
N PHE A 506 -24.89 -15.39 -4.30
CA PHE A 506 -25.30 -16.46 -3.37
C PHE A 506 -25.63 -15.77 -2.05
N ASP A 507 -26.91 -15.61 -1.74
CA ASP A 507 -27.36 -14.80 -0.60
C ASP A 507 -27.52 -15.61 0.69
N SER A 508 -27.64 -14.90 1.81
CA SER A 508 -27.80 -15.47 3.15
C SER A 508 -29.11 -16.26 3.35
N THR A 509 -30.02 -16.32 2.38
CA THR A 509 -31.31 -17.04 2.44
C THR A 509 -31.29 -18.36 1.69
N GLY A 510 -30.11 -18.78 1.23
CA GLY A 510 -29.93 -19.99 0.43
C GLY A 510 -30.47 -19.83 -0.97
N THR A 511 -30.47 -18.61 -1.53
CA THR A 511 -30.93 -18.32 -2.89
C THR A 511 -29.80 -17.74 -3.73
N LEU A 512 -29.61 -18.27 -4.94
CA LEU A 512 -28.84 -17.58 -5.97
C LEU A 512 -29.77 -16.55 -6.60
N ILE A 513 -29.41 -15.27 -6.51
CA ILE A 513 -30.20 -14.16 -7.04
C ILE A 513 -29.40 -13.37 -8.06
N VAL A 514 -30.10 -12.61 -8.90
CA VAL A 514 -29.52 -11.57 -9.77
C VAL A 514 -30.05 -10.19 -9.41
N LYS A 515 -29.20 -9.18 -9.52
CA LYS A 515 -29.61 -7.78 -9.44
C LYS A 515 -30.23 -7.33 -10.76
N ALA A 516 -31.50 -6.89 -10.73
CA ALA A 516 -32.25 -6.44 -11.92
C ALA A 516 -32.66 -4.96 -11.82
N GLY A 517 -31.87 -4.13 -11.13
CA GLY A 517 -32.17 -2.73 -10.80
C GLY A 517 -32.46 -2.56 -9.31
N TYR A 518 -33.61 -1.96 -8.98
CA TYR A 518 -34.07 -1.82 -7.58
C TYR A 518 -34.43 -3.18 -6.95
N ARG A 519 -34.97 -4.11 -7.73
CA ARG A 519 -35.35 -5.45 -7.27
C ARG A 519 -34.28 -6.49 -7.62
N ASN A 520 -34.24 -7.53 -6.80
CA ASN A 520 -33.53 -8.76 -7.11
C ASN A 520 -34.51 -9.80 -7.69
N ARG A 521 -33.99 -10.73 -8.50
CA ARG A 521 -34.76 -11.88 -9.01
C ARG A 521 -34.11 -13.17 -8.57
N ASN A 522 -34.92 -14.13 -8.15
CA ASN A 522 -34.47 -15.45 -7.77
C ASN A 522 -34.11 -16.26 -9.02
N ILE A 523 -32.97 -16.97 -8.97
CA ILE A 523 -32.54 -17.91 -10.00
C ILE A 523 -32.84 -19.33 -9.53
N ILE A 524 -32.26 -19.74 -8.40
CA ILE A 524 -32.45 -21.07 -7.82
C ILE A 524 -32.19 -21.04 -6.31
N LYS A 525 -32.76 -21.99 -5.56
CA LYS A 525 -32.29 -22.30 -4.21
C LYS A 525 -30.98 -23.08 -4.27
N TYR A 526 -30.10 -22.86 -3.29
CA TYR A 526 -28.83 -23.56 -3.20
C TYR A 526 -28.63 -24.21 -1.82
N GLU A 527 -27.81 -25.25 -1.82
CA GLU A 527 -27.49 -26.08 -0.67
C GLU A 527 -25.99 -25.95 -0.35
N ALA A 528 -25.67 -25.99 0.94
CA ALA A 528 -24.28 -26.00 1.39
C ALA A 528 -23.54 -27.26 0.88
N GLY A 529 -22.28 -27.11 0.47
CA GLY A 529 -21.42 -28.19 0.00
C GLY A 529 -21.71 -28.67 -1.43
N LYS A 530 -22.79 -28.19 -2.07
CA LYS A 530 -23.17 -28.59 -3.42
C LYS A 530 -22.46 -27.74 -4.47
N GLN A 531 -22.01 -28.39 -5.54
CA GLN A 531 -21.34 -27.73 -6.66
C GLN A 531 -22.37 -27.11 -7.61
N TYR A 532 -22.10 -25.87 -8.03
CA TYR A 532 -22.88 -25.14 -9.02
C TYR A 532 -21.96 -24.68 -10.15
N GLU A 533 -22.14 -25.26 -11.33
CA GLU A 533 -21.57 -24.72 -12.57
C GLU A 533 -22.51 -23.64 -13.11
N ILE A 534 -22.04 -22.40 -13.16
CA ILE A 534 -22.80 -21.25 -13.61
C ILE A 534 -22.20 -20.77 -14.92
N THR A 535 -23.05 -20.61 -15.94
CA THR A 535 -22.69 -19.99 -17.20
C THR A 535 -23.51 -18.72 -17.39
N VAL A 536 -22.81 -17.60 -17.60
CA VAL A 536 -23.39 -16.30 -17.95
C VAL A 536 -23.05 -16.00 -19.41
N SER A 537 -24.09 -15.92 -20.26
CA SER A 537 -23.93 -15.48 -21.65
C SER A 537 -24.45 -14.06 -21.74
N LEU A 538 -23.57 -13.09 -22.01
CA LEU A 538 -23.86 -11.66 -21.90
C LEU A 538 -23.67 -10.95 -23.24
N ASN A 539 -24.48 -9.91 -23.46
CA ASN A 539 -24.39 -9.00 -24.60
C ASN A 539 -24.68 -7.56 -24.12
N THR A 540 -23.64 -6.74 -24.10
CA THR A 540 -23.71 -5.33 -23.69
C THR A 540 -24.45 -4.45 -24.70
N THR A 541 -24.42 -4.79 -25.99
CA THR A 541 -25.04 -4.02 -27.08
C THR A 541 -26.56 -4.00 -26.94
N ASN A 542 -27.17 -5.15 -26.65
CA ASN A 542 -28.61 -5.24 -26.40
C ASN A 542 -28.96 -5.23 -24.90
N ARG A 543 -27.95 -5.19 -24.02
CA ARG A 543 -28.06 -5.18 -22.55
C ARG A 543 -28.74 -6.40 -21.94
N PHE A 544 -28.73 -7.55 -22.63
CA PHE A 544 -29.29 -8.79 -22.12
C PHE A 544 -28.21 -9.80 -21.74
N TYR A 545 -28.52 -10.63 -20.74
CA TYR A 545 -27.75 -11.82 -20.43
C TYR A 545 -28.66 -12.97 -20.00
N THR A 546 -28.17 -14.20 -20.10
CA THR A 546 -28.82 -15.39 -19.54
C THR A 546 -27.94 -16.02 -18.48
N VAL A 547 -28.58 -16.72 -17.54
CA VAL A 547 -27.89 -17.52 -16.52
C VAL A 547 -28.30 -18.97 -16.68
N THR A 548 -27.31 -19.83 -16.85
CA THR A 548 -27.48 -21.29 -16.89
C THR A 548 -26.81 -21.88 -15.66
N VAL A 549 -27.53 -22.72 -14.91
CA VAL A 549 -27.04 -23.43 -13.73
C VAL A 549 -27.08 -24.93 -14.02
N ASN A 550 -25.94 -25.61 -13.93
CA ASN A 550 -25.81 -27.06 -14.17
C ASN A 550 -26.44 -27.49 -15.52
N GLY A 551 -26.19 -26.72 -16.58
CA GLY A 551 -26.69 -26.98 -17.93
C GLY A 551 -28.12 -26.53 -18.22
N LYS A 552 -28.89 -26.07 -17.23
CA LYS A 552 -30.27 -25.57 -17.40
C LYS A 552 -30.35 -24.05 -17.30
N GLN A 553 -30.97 -23.39 -18.28
CA GLN A 553 -31.22 -21.94 -18.21
C GLN A 553 -32.27 -21.64 -17.13
N GLU A 554 -31.97 -20.68 -16.26
CA GLU A 554 -32.82 -20.28 -15.15
C GLU A 554 -33.23 -18.79 -15.28
N GLY A 555 -34.47 -18.46 -14.89
CA GLY A 555 -34.97 -17.08 -14.84
C GLY A 555 -35.20 -16.36 -16.18
N GLY A 556 -34.97 -17.00 -17.34
CA GLY A 556 -35.12 -16.38 -18.66
C GLY A 556 -34.06 -15.32 -18.99
N ASN A 557 -34.36 -14.41 -19.92
CA ASN A 557 -33.47 -13.29 -20.23
C ASN A 557 -33.46 -12.28 -19.07
N GLN A 558 -32.26 -11.95 -18.60
CA GLN A 558 -32.01 -10.90 -17.61
C GLN A 558 -31.48 -9.63 -18.30
N ILE A 559 -31.59 -8.50 -17.62
CA ILE A 559 -31.13 -7.20 -18.11
C ILE A 559 -29.98 -6.70 -17.24
N PHE A 560 -28.96 -6.11 -17.86
CA PHE A 560 -27.90 -5.40 -17.15
C PHE A 560 -28.51 -4.30 -16.29
N PHE A 561 -28.25 -4.33 -14.97
CA PHE A 561 -28.82 -3.36 -14.05
C PHE A 561 -28.19 -1.97 -14.20
N ALA A 562 -26.96 -1.91 -14.73
CA ALA A 562 -26.30 -0.69 -15.19
C ALA A 562 -25.71 -0.94 -16.58
N PRO A 563 -25.86 -0.02 -17.54
CA PRO A 563 -25.24 -0.17 -18.86
C PRO A 563 -23.71 -0.04 -18.73
N ILE A 564 -23.00 -0.90 -19.45
CA ILE A 564 -21.54 -0.82 -19.64
C ILE A 564 -21.23 -1.06 -21.12
N GLU A 565 -20.19 -0.42 -21.63
CA GLU A 565 -19.79 -0.55 -23.04
C GLU A 565 -19.26 -1.94 -23.37
N ASN A 566 -18.42 -2.48 -22.48
CA ASN A 566 -17.85 -3.81 -22.59
C ASN A 566 -17.51 -4.32 -21.19
N VAL A 567 -17.48 -5.64 -21.03
CA VAL A 567 -16.99 -6.31 -19.82
C VAL A 567 -15.48 -6.47 -19.93
N GLN A 568 -14.77 -6.17 -18.86
CA GLN A 568 -13.32 -6.31 -18.76
C GLN A 568 -12.87 -6.96 -17.46
N ARG A 569 -13.76 -7.20 -16.49
CA ARG A 569 -13.40 -7.81 -15.21
C ARG A 569 -14.52 -8.70 -14.69
N ILE A 570 -14.15 -9.79 -14.01
CA ILE A 570 -15.06 -10.56 -13.17
C ILE A 570 -14.54 -10.56 -11.73
N THR A 571 -15.41 -10.26 -10.78
CA THR A 571 -15.06 -10.09 -9.36
C THR A 571 -15.91 -11.02 -8.51
N PHE A 572 -15.29 -11.75 -7.58
CA PHE A 572 -15.91 -12.57 -6.54
C PHE A 572 -15.62 -11.92 -5.19
N ARG A 573 -16.64 -11.57 -4.41
CA ARG A 573 -16.48 -10.82 -3.14
C ARG A 573 -17.48 -11.28 -2.08
N THR A 574 -17.03 -11.48 -0.84
CA THR A 574 -17.88 -12.00 0.26
C THR A 574 -18.71 -10.97 1.01
N GLY A 575 -18.65 -9.70 0.58
CA GLY A 575 -19.36 -8.60 1.22
C GLY A 575 -19.95 -7.61 0.23
N ASP A 576 -20.84 -6.77 0.76
CA ASP A 576 -21.44 -5.66 0.05
C ASP A 576 -20.41 -4.61 -0.38
N ILE A 577 -20.79 -3.80 -1.37
CA ILE A 577 -19.98 -2.63 -1.73
C ILE A 577 -20.01 -1.64 -0.57
N ARG A 578 -18.83 -1.30 -0.05
CA ARG A 578 -18.66 -0.18 0.86
C ARG A 578 -18.58 1.12 0.07
N ARG A 579 -19.36 2.11 0.52
CA ARG A 579 -19.35 3.48 -0.03
C ARG A 579 -18.79 4.51 0.93
N PHE A 580 -18.81 4.21 2.23
CA PHE A 580 -18.15 5.02 3.25
C PHE A 580 -16.68 4.60 3.36
N PRO A 581 -15.73 5.53 3.52
CA PRO A 581 -15.91 6.99 3.49
C PRO A 581 -16.15 7.51 2.05
N ASP A 582 -16.72 8.69 1.93
CA ASP A 582 -16.83 9.42 0.66
C ASP A 582 -16.08 10.77 0.73
N ALA A 583 -16.11 11.55 -0.35
CA ALA A 583 -15.39 12.83 -0.43
C ALA A 583 -15.90 13.88 0.58
N ASP A 584 -17.11 13.72 1.10
CA ASP A 584 -17.74 14.63 2.07
C ASP A 584 -17.58 14.15 3.52
N THR A 585 -16.98 12.96 3.72
CA THR A 585 -16.76 12.39 5.04
C THR A 585 -15.72 13.23 5.83
N PRO A 586 -16.01 13.61 7.09
CA PRO A 586 -15.04 14.30 7.95
C PRO A 586 -13.73 13.53 8.11
N THR A 587 -12.60 14.23 8.18
CA THR A 587 -11.28 13.58 8.23
C THR A 587 -11.06 12.75 9.50
N ASP A 588 -11.45 13.30 10.66
CA ASP A 588 -11.15 12.72 11.96
C ASP A 588 -12.33 11.89 12.50
N GLN A 589 -12.10 10.59 12.69
CA GLN A 589 -13.01 9.71 13.42
C GLN A 589 -12.56 9.58 14.87
N MET A 590 -13.31 10.19 15.79
CA MET A 590 -13.02 10.13 17.23
C MET A 590 -13.91 9.15 18.00
N TYR A 591 -14.60 8.26 17.29
CA TYR A 591 -15.45 7.22 17.86
C TYR A 591 -15.06 5.83 17.33
N ASP A 592 -15.30 4.81 18.16
CA ASP A 592 -15.21 3.41 17.75
C ASP A 592 -16.53 2.98 17.09
N LEU A 593 -16.47 2.07 16.13
CA LEU A 593 -17.68 1.42 15.61
C LEU A 593 -18.26 0.48 16.66
N ALA A 594 -19.54 0.14 16.55
CA ALA A 594 -20.18 -0.79 17.47
C ALA A 594 -19.53 -2.19 17.39
N ASN A 595 -19.17 -2.76 18.54
CA ASN A 595 -18.56 -4.09 18.69
C ASN A 595 -17.35 -4.34 17.74
N PRO A 596 -16.32 -3.47 17.76
CA PRO A 596 -15.28 -3.44 16.73
C PRO A 596 -14.39 -4.70 16.70
N GLY A 597 -14.34 -5.46 17.81
CA GLY A 597 -13.58 -6.69 17.93
C GLY A 597 -14.37 -7.99 17.66
N VAL A 598 -15.66 -7.90 17.30
CA VAL A 598 -16.52 -9.08 17.10
C VAL A 598 -16.22 -9.82 15.79
N GLN A 599 -16.43 -11.14 15.78
CA GLN A 599 -16.39 -11.97 14.57
C GLN A 599 -17.80 -12.30 14.10
N ALA A 600 -18.02 -12.29 12.79
CA ALA A 600 -19.23 -12.82 12.19
C ALA A 600 -19.21 -14.36 12.18
N LYS A 601 -20.38 -14.98 11.92
CA LYS A 601 -20.44 -16.43 11.65
C LYS A 601 -19.59 -16.73 10.40
N PRO A 602 -18.61 -17.66 10.44
CA PRO A 602 -17.72 -17.90 9.32
C PRO A 602 -18.44 -18.43 8.08
N ALA A 603 -18.29 -17.72 6.96
CA ALA A 603 -18.73 -18.13 5.64
C ALA A 603 -17.53 -18.52 4.76
N ALA A 604 -17.73 -19.44 3.83
CA ALA A 604 -16.73 -19.81 2.84
C ALA A 604 -17.36 -20.15 1.49
N TYR A 605 -16.66 -19.78 0.42
CA TYR A 605 -17.03 -20.09 -0.95
C TYR A 605 -15.79 -20.60 -1.69
N CYS A 606 -15.91 -21.77 -2.30
CA CYS A 606 -14.82 -22.40 -3.03
C CYS A 606 -15.07 -22.29 -4.53
N ILE A 607 -14.16 -21.67 -5.27
CA ILE A 607 -14.21 -21.56 -6.73
C ILE A 607 -13.29 -22.64 -7.30
N LYS A 608 -13.82 -23.52 -8.17
CA LYS A 608 -13.04 -24.58 -8.82
C LYS A 608 -12.48 -24.18 -10.17
N SER A 609 -13.18 -23.30 -10.89
CA SER A 609 -12.79 -22.90 -12.25
C SER A 609 -13.42 -21.58 -12.67
N LEU A 610 -12.75 -20.91 -13.60
CA LEU A 610 -13.26 -19.78 -14.37
C LEU A 610 -12.80 -19.94 -15.82
N LYS A 611 -13.76 -19.94 -16.75
CA LYS A 611 -13.51 -19.98 -18.19
C LYS A 611 -14.28 -18.85 -18.85
N THR A 612 -13.63 -18.09 -19.72
CA THR A 612 -14.31 -17.10 -20.56
C THR A 612 -14.15 -17.45 -22.02
N LYS A 613 -15.07 -16.95 -22.83
CA LYS A 613 -14.96 -16.95 -24.27
C LYS A 613 -15.54 -15.65 -24.80
N LYS A 614 -14.68 -14.78 -25.32
CA LYS A 614 -15.08 -13.59 -26.07
C LYS A 614 -15.72 -14.03 -27.39
N GLU A 615 -16.88 -13.46 -27.70
CA GLU A 615 -17.57 -13.68 -28.97
C GLU A 615 -17.42 -12.43 -29.85
N LEU A 616 -17.24 -12.65 -31.15
CA LEU A 616 -17.07 -11.57 -32.13
C LEU A 616 -18.39 -10.86 -32.48
#